data_AF-V9L4T1-F1
#
_entry.id   AF-V9L4T1-F1
#
_cell.length_a   1.000
_cell.length_b   1.000
_cell.length_c   1.000
_cell.angle_alpha   90.00
_cell.angle_beta   90.00
_cell.angle_gamma   90.00
#
_symmetry.space_group_name_H-M   'P 1'
#
loop_
_entity.id
_entity.type
_entity.pdbx_description
1 polymer ?
#
loop_
_entity_poly.entity_id
_entity_poly.type
_entity_poly.pdbx_seq_one_letter_code
_entity_poly.pdbx_strand_id
1 'polypeptide(L)'
;MHAEMVLILIATLVIAQIVLVQWKQRHGRSYNLVTLLQMWIVPLYFTVKLYWWRFLSTWGMFSVITSYIIFRATRKPLSGRTPRMVYKWFLLIYKLSYAVGIIGYLAVMFTMFGFNLFFRIKTEDSMDFGVILLFYGLYYGVMGRDFAEICSDYMASTIGFYNFGSMPSRNLSCDICAVCGQKIFVDVDEEGIIEDTYQLSCNHLYPFSSALGLLLTP
;
A
#
# COMPACT_ATOMS: atom_id res chain seq x y z
N MET A 1 -22.06 -38.99 -1.09
CA MET A 1 -20.60 -38.76 -0.99
C MET A 1 -20.18 -37.37 -1.47
N HIS A 2 -20.45 -36.95 -2.72
CA HIS A 2 -20.14 -35.57 -3.15
C HIS A 2 -20.91 -34.48 -2.38
N ALA A 3 -22.19 -34.71 -2.07
CA ALA A 3 -23.01 -33.75 -1.32
C ALA A 3 -22.47 -33.48 0.11
N GLU A 4 -21.94 -34.48 0.80
CA GLU A 4 -21.39 -34.32 2.16
C GLU A 4 -20.08 -33.53 2.15
N MET A 5 -19.18 -33.79 1.19
CA MET A 5 -17.94 -33.00 1.05
C MET A 5 -18.24 -31.54 0.73
N VAL A 6 -19.24 -31.26 -0.11
CA VAL A 6 -19.68 -29.90 -0.43
C VAL A 6 -20.31 -29.22 0.80
N LEU A 7 -21.10 -29.92 1.60
CA LEU A 7 -21.75 -29.36 2.77
C LEU A 7 -20.74 -28.99 3.87
N ILE A 8 -19.73 -29.85 4.09
CA ILE A 8 -18.60 -29.55 4.99
C ILE A 8 -17.78 -28.36 4.48
N LEU A 9 -17.55 -28.27 3.17
CA LEU A 9 -16.85 -27.13 2.56
C LEU A 9 -17.63 -25.82 2.76
N ILE A 10 -18.94 -25.81 2.52
CA ILE A 10 -19.77 -24.61 2.73
C ILE A 10 -19.77 -24.21 4.21
N ALA A 11 -19.97 -25.16 5.12
CA ALA A 11 -19.97 -24.88 6.55
C ALA A 11 -18.64 -24.30 7.04
N THR A 12 -17.51 -24.89 6.61
CA THR A 12 -16.17 -24.39 6.96
C THR A 12 -15.87 -23.01 6.36
N LEU A 13 -16.31 -22.73 5.12
CA LEU A 13 -16.18 -21.40 4.51
C LEU A 13 -16.99 -20.34 5.27
N VAL A 14 -18.22 -20.63 5.67
CA VAL A 14 -19.06 -19.70 6.42
C VAL A 14 -18.44 -19.41 7.80
N ILE A 15 -17.99 -20.44 8.52
CA ILE A 15 -17.33 -20.28 9.82
C ILE A 15 -16.05 -19.45 9.66
N ALA A 16 -15.23 -19.75 8.64
CA ALA A 16 -14.01 -18.99 8.37
C ALA A 16 -14.30 -17.50 8.11
N GLN A 17 -15.32 -17.17 7.31
CA GLN A 17 -15.71 -15.79 7.05
C GLN A 17 -16.17 -15.06 8.32
N ILE A 18 -16.98 -15.70 9.17
CA ILE A 18 -17.43 -15.11 10.44
C ILE A 18 -16.23 -14.84 11.35
N VAL A 19 -15.31 -15.80 11.48
CA VAL A 19 -14.08 -15.65 12.28
C VAL A 19 -13.21 -14.51 11.76
N LEU A 20 -13.02 -14.40 10.44
CA LEU A 20 -12.24 -13.32 9.82
C LEU A 20 -12.85 -11.94 10.09
N VAL A 21 -14.17 -11.79 9.94
CA VAL A 21 -14.86 -10.52 10.20
C VAL A 21 -14.78 -10.13 11.67
N GLN A 22 -15.04 -11.06 12.58
CA GLN A 22 -14.94 -10.83 14.03
C GLN A 22 -13.51 -10.50 14.45
N TRP A 23 -12.52 -11.16 13.86
CA TRP A 23 -11.11 -10.90 14.13
C TRP A 23 -10.69 -9.52 13.62
N LYS A 24 -11.14 -9.12 12.42
CA LYS A 24 -10.91 -7.78 11.88
C LYS A 24 -11.51 -6.70 12.78
N GLN A 25 -12.72 -6.92 13.31
CA GLN A 25 -13.38 -5.96 14.21
C GLN A 25 -12.71 -5.85 15.59
N ARG A 26 -12.29 -6.98 16.19
CA ARG A 26 -11.69 -6.99 17.54
C ARG A 26 -10.20 -6.64 17.56
N HIS A 27 -9.44 -7.06 16.55
CA HIS A 27 -7.99 -6.87 16.48
C HIS A 27 -7.52 -6.54 15.05
N GLY A 28 -8.02 -5.43 14.48
CA GLY A 28 -7.66 -4.99 13.12
C GLY A 28 -6.15 -4.94 12.84
N ARG A 29 -5.34 -4.54 13.82
CA ARG A 29 -3.86 -4.50 13.70
C ARG A 29 -3.23 -5.89 13.53
N SER A 30 -3.73 -6.90 14.25
CA SER A 30 -3.23 -8.27 14.12
C SER A 30 -3.73 -8.93 12.84
N TYR A 31 -4.99 -8.65 12.47
CA TYR A 31 -5.57 -9.09 11.20
C TYR A 31 -4.75 -8.59 10.01
N ASN A 32 -4.52 -7.27 9.92
CA ASN A 32 -3.75 -6.67 8.82
C ASN A 32 -2.31 -7.22 8.74
N LEU A 33 -1.65 -7.45 9.88
CA LEU A 33 -0.31 -8.05 9.89
C LEU A 33 -0.31 -9.51 9.41
N VAL A 34 -1.27 -10.32 9.85
CA VAL A 34 -1.34 -11.74 9.47
C VAL A 34 -1.71 -11.88 7.99
N THR A 35 -2.68 -11.11 7.50
CA THR A 35 -3.05 -11.13 6.08
C THR A 35 -1.90 -10.65 5.20
N LEU A 36 -1.17 -9.63 5.63
CA LEU A 36 0.02 -9.15 4.93
C LEU A 36 1.13 -10.21 4.90
N LEU A 37 1.42 -10.87 6.03
CA LEU A 37 2.39 -11.97 6.07
C LEU A 37 1.95 -13.13 5.17
N GLN A 38 0.67 -13.49 5.18
CA GLN A 38 0.13 -14.53 4.32
C GLN A 38 0.28 -14.15 2.83
N MET A 39 -0.08 -12.92 2.45
CA MET A 39 0.08 -12.44 1.08
C MET A 39 1.55 -12.32 0.65
N TRP A 40 2.46 -12.10 1.59
CA TRP A 40 3.91 -12.01 1.34
C TRP A 40 4.59 -13.38 1.19
N ILE A 41 4.17 -14.38 1.99
CA ILE A 41 4.78 -15.73 2.03
C ILE A 41 4.24 -16.65 0.93
N VAL A 42 2.96 -16.56 0.58
CA VAL A 42 2.33 -17.50 -0.37
C VAL A 42 3.01 -17.48 -1.75
N PRO A 43 3.20 -16.31 -2.41
CA PRO A 43 3.86 -16.26 -3.72
C PRO A 43 5.34 -16.67 -3.67
N LEU A 44 5.99 -16.41 -2.54
CA LEU A 44 7.36 -16.89 -2.29
C LEU A 44 7.44 -18.41 -2.29
N TYR A 45 6.54 -19.07 -1.56
CA TYR A 45 6.55 -20.52 -1.46
C TYR A 45 6.41 -21.19 -2.83
N PHE A 46 5.48 -20.69 -3.66
CA PHE A 46 5.31 -21.17 -5.04
C PHE A 46 6.52 -20.88 -5.91
N THR A 47 7.11 -19.69 -5.83
CA THR A 47 8.23 -19.30 -6.70
C THR A 47 9.54 -19.99 -6.37
N VAL A 48 9.77 -20.33 -5.08
CA VAL A 48 10.89 -21.17 -4.66
C VAL A 48 10.71 -22.61 -5.16
N LYS A 49 9.50 -23.17 -5.08
CA LYS A 49 9.20 -24.52 -5.61
C LYS A 49 9.35 -24.60 -7.13
N LEU A 50 9.02 -23.52 -7.84
CA LEU A 50 9.10 -23.44 -9.31
C LEU A 50 10.48 -22.93 -9.81
N TYR A 51 11.46 -22.71 -8.93
CA TYR A 51 12.81 -22.18 -9.25
C TYR A 51 12.81 -20.88 -10.07
N TRP A 52 11.84 -20.00 -9.84
CA TRP A 52 11.69 -18.79 -10.65
C TRP A 52 12.57 -17.63 -10.12
N TRP A 53 13.84 -17.63 -10.51
CA TRP A 53 14.86 -16.70 -10.02
C TRP A 53 14.55 -15.21 -10.23
N ARG A 54 13.85 -14.85 -11.31
CA ARG A 54 13.51 -13.45 -11.61
C ARG A 54 12.56 -12.85 -10.56
N PHE A 55 11.55 -13.61 -10.18
CA PHE A 55 10.61 -13.21 -9.13
C PHE A 55 11.33 -13.12 -7.79
N LEU A 56 12.14 -14.12 -7.46
CA LEU A 56 12.88 -14.17 -6.19
C LEU A 56 13.81 -12.96 -6.02
N SER A 57 14.50 -12.55 -7.08
CA SER A 57 15.39 -11.38 -7.04
C SER A 57 14.63 -10.07 -6.83
N THR A 58 13.55 -9.83 -7.57
CA THR A 58 12.75 -8.60 -7.44
C THR A 58 12.06 -8.53 -6.07
N TRP A 59 11.54 -9.66 -5.61
CA TRP A 59 10.89 -9.79 -4.32
C TRP A 59 11.87 -9.57 -3.17
N GLY A 60 13.08 -10.12 -3.27
CA GLY A 60 14.13 -9.96 -2.27
C GLY A 60 14.55 -8.50 -2.14
N MET A 61 14.80 -7.82 -3.27
CA MET A 61 15.12 -6.39 -3.28
C MET A 61 13.99 -5.54 -2.68
N PHE A 62 12.74 -5.79 -3.08
CA PHE A 62 11.57 -5.09 -2.54
C PHE A 62 11.46 -5.30 -1.01
N SER A 63 11.65 -6.53 -0.54
CA SER A 63 11.54 -6.89 0.87
C SER A 63 12.64 -6.26 1.73
N VAL A 64 13.88 -6.23 1.23
CA VAL A 64 15.00 -5.58 1.93
C VAL A 64 14.76 -4.08 2.07
N ILE A 65 14.35 -3.40 0.98
CA ILE A 65 14.12 -1.96 1.02
C ILE A 65 12.91 -1.62 1.90
N THR A 66 11.82 -2.37 1.77
CA THR A 66 10.61 -2.16 2.58
C THR A 66 10.89 -2.41 4.06
N SER A 67 11.66 -3.45 4.39
CA SER A 67 12.10 -3.71 5.77
C SER A 67 12.96 -2.58 6.34
N TYR A 68 13.89 -2.02 5.53
CA TYR A 68 14.69 -0.87 5.93
C TYR A 68 13.82 0.36 6.23
N ILE A 69 12.80 0.60 5.41
CA ILE A 69 11.89 1.74 5.57
C ILE A 69 10.98 1.56 6.80
N ILE A 70 10.43 0.36 7.00
CA ILE A 70 9.67 0.02 8.21
C ILE A 70 10.54 0.20 9.44
N PHE A 71 11.78 -0.30 9.42
CA PHE A 71 12.72 -0.13 10.52
C PHE A 71 12.93 1.36 10.84
N ARG A 72 13.12 2.21 9.83
CA ARG A 72 13.24 3.66 10.01
C ARG A 72 11.94 4.29 10.56
N ALA A 73 10.78 3.79 10.15
CA ALA A 73 9.46 4.27 10.61
C ALA A 73 9.12 3.83 12.05
N THR A 74 9.64 2.70 12.53
CA THR A 74 9.36 2.18 13.88
C THR A 74 10.33 2.71 14.96
N ARG A 75 11.45 3.34 14.58
CA ARG A 75 12.45 3.86 15.55
C ARG A 75 11.93 5.12 16.26
N LYS A 76 12.09 5.14 17.59
CA LYS A 76 11.79 6.30 18.46
C LYS A 76 13.09 6.99 18.92
N PRO A 77 13.15 8.33 19.00
CA PRO A 77 12.16 9.30 18.53
C PRO A 77 12.15 9.42 16.99
N LEU A 78 10.97 9.66 16.41
CA LEU A 78 10.83 9.89 14.97
C LEU A 78 11.45 11.24 14.58
N SER A 79 12.43 11.23 13.67
CA SER A 79 12.93 12.46 13.05
C SER A 79 11.90 13.01 12.07
N GLY A 80 11.65 14.33 12.05
CA GLY A 80 10.61 14.98 11.22
C GLY A 80 10.76 14.79 9.71
N ARG A 81 11.94 14.41 9.20
CA ARG A 81 12.15 14.09 7.77
C ARG A 81 11.75 12.65 7.41
N THR A 82 11.59 11.77 8.39
CA THR A 82 11.33 10.33 8.19
C THR A 82 10.00 10.05 7.50
N PRO A 83 8.86 10.66 7.92
CA PRO A 83 7.58 10.43 7.27
C PRO A 83 7.61 10.78 5.78
N ARG A 84 8.21 11.92 5.42
CA ARG A 84 8.34 12.36 4.03
C ARG A 84 9.09 11.35 3.15
N MET A 85 10.14 10.71 3.67
CA MET A 85 10.86 9.68 2.91
C MET A 85 10.04 8.40 2.77
N VAL A 86 9.33 7.99 3.81
CA VAL A 86 8.46 6.80 3.81
C VAL A 86 7.34 6.96 2.79
N TYR A 87 6.61 8.08 2.83
CA TYR A 87 5.54 8.37 1.86
C TYR A 87 6.05 8.45 0.43
N LYS A 88 7.20 9.12 0.20
CA LYS A 88 7.79 9.22 -1.15
C LYS A 88 8.16 7.85 -1.73
N TRP A 89 8.65 6.93 -0.90
CA TRP A 89 8.96 5.57 -1.33
C TRP A 89 7.71 4.77 -1.69
N PHE A 90 6.70 4.76 -0.81
CA PHE A 90 5.46 4.03 -1.10
C PHE A 90 4.71 4.62 -2.31
N LEU A 91 4.75 5.94 -2.50
CA LEU A 91 4.20 6.59 -3.68
C LEU A 91 4.95 6.18 -4.96
N LEU A 92 6.28 6.03 -4.90
CA LEU A 92 7.08 5.55 -6.02
C LEU A 92 6.71 4.11 -6.39
N ILE A 93 6.57 3.23 -5.40
CA ILE A 93 6.12 1.85 -5.63
C ILE A 93 4.71 1.84 -6.25
N TYR A 94 3.79 2.64 -5.72
CA TYR A 94 2.43 2.76 -6.27
C TYR A 94 2.46 3.19 -7.74
N LYS A 95 3.22 4.24 -8.10
CA LYS A 95 3.32 4.72 -9.49
C LYS A 95 3.95 3.67 -10.41
N LEU A 96 5.01 2.98 -9.98
CA LEU A 96 5.64 1.91 -10.76
C LEU A 96 4.68 0.73 -10.96
N SER A 97 4.05 0.23 -9.90
CA SER A 97 3.08 -0.86 -9.95
C SER A 97 1.88 -0.52 -10.84
N TYR A 98 1.40 0.72 -10.77
CA TYR A 98 0.32 1.21 -11.62
C TYR A 98 0.74 1.26 -13.09
N ALA A 99 1.93 1.79 -13.40
CA ALA A 99 2.46 1.83 -14.77
C ALA A 99 2.66 0.42 -15.34
N VAL A 100 3.28 -0.48 -14.57
CA VAL A 100 3.47 -1.89 -14.96
C VAL A 100 2.12 -2.59 -15.18
N GLY A 101 1.14 -2.33 -14.31
CA GLY A 101 -0.22 -2.86 -14.44
C GLY A 101 -0.93 -2.37 -15.71
N ILE A 102 -0.82 -1.09 -16.04
CA ILE A 102 -1.37 -0.53 -17.29
C ILE A 102 -0.69 -1.17 -18.50
N ILE A 103 0.64 -1.27 -18.51
CA ILE A 103 1.39 -1.88 -19.63
C ILE A 103 0.97 -3.34 -19.79
N GLY A 104 0.83 -4.09 -18.70
CA GLY A 104 0.34 -5.46 -18.73
C GLY A 104 -1.10 -5.57 -19.25
N TYR A 105 -2.00 -4.68 -18.79
CA TYR A 105 -3.39 -4.63 -19.28
C TYR A 105 -3.45 -4.34 -20.78
N LEU A 106 -2.70 -3.32 -21.23
CA LEU A 106 -2.61 -2.98 -22.65
C LEU A 106 -2.06 -4.16 -23.45
N ALA A 107 -1.01 -4.83 -22.98
CA ALA A 107 -0.46 -6.00 -23.64
C ALA A 107 -1.52 -7.12 -23.80
N VAL A 108 -2.30 -7.42 -22.76
CA VAL A 108 -3.39 -8.41 -22.85
C VAL A 108 -4.48 -7.95 -23.83
N MET A 109 -4.91 -6.68 -23.78
CA MET A 109 -5.89 -6.15 -24.72
C MET A 109 -5.37 -6.24 -26.16
N PHE A 110 -4.13 -5.83 -26.43
CA PHE A 110 -3.52 -5.94 -27.75
C PHE A 110 -3.46 -7.39 -28.27
N THR A 111 -3.24 -8.37 -27.39
CA THR A 111 -3.30 -9.79 -27.79
C THR A 111 -4.71 -10.25 -28.14
N MET A 112 -5.71 -9.86 -27.35
CA MET A 112 -7.12 -10.23 -27.56
C MET A 112 -7.71 -9.60 -28.83
N PHE A 113 -7.32 -8.37 -29.18
CA PHE A 113 -7.73 -7.71 -30.42
C PHE A 113 -7.05 -8.27 -31.68
N GLY A 114 -6.14 -9.26 -31.55
CA GLY A 114 -5.48 -9.90 -32.69
C GLY A 114 -4.39 -9.06 -33.37
N PHE A 115 -4.05 -7.88 -32.84
CA PHE A 115 -2.93 -7.07 -33.33
C PHE A 115 -1.58 -7.82 -33.27
N ASN A 116 -1.47 -8.81 -32.39
CA ASN A 116 -0.29 -9.68 -32.27
C ASN A 116 0.02 -10.47 -33.56
N LEU A 117 -1.02 -10.81 -34.36
CA LEU A 117 -0.86 -11.45 -35.68
C LEU A 117 -0.19 -10.52 -36.70
N PHE A 118 -0.39 -9.20 -36.61
CA PHE A 118 0.22 -8.23 -37.50
C PHE A 118 1.74 -8.14 -37.29
N PHE A 119 2.20 -8.33 -36.05
CA PHE A 119 3.63 -8.33 -35.69
C PHE A 119 4.29 -9.72 -35.78
N ARG A 120 3.58 -10.76 -36.26
CA ARG A 120 4.06 -12.17 -36.32
C ARG A 120 4.63 -12.70 -34.99
N ILE A 121 4.14 -12.19 -33.86
CA ILE A 121 4.48 -12.70 -32.53
C ILE A 121 3.55 -13.89 -32.25
N LYS A 122 4.01 -14.87 -31.46
CA LYS A 122 3.13 -15.94 -30.98
C LYS A 122 2.17 -15.38 -29.94
N THR A 123 0.88 -15.66 -30.11
CA THR A 123 -0.18 -15.21 -29.21
C THR A 123 0.01 -15.72 -27.77
N GLU A 124 0.50 -16.95 -27.62
CA GLU A 124 0.83 -17.58 -26.34
C GLU A 124 1.89 -16.77 -25.56
N ASP A 125 3.06 -16.53 -26.18
CA ASP A 125 4.17 -15.81 -25.54
C ASP A 125 3.78 -14.38 -25.11
N SER A 126 2.98 -13.70 -25.93
CA SER A 126 2.54 -12.33 -25.63
C SER A 126 1.47 -12.26 -24.55
N MET A 127 0.58 -13.25 -24.49
CA MET A 127 -0.43 -13.35 -23.45
C MET A 127 0.23 -13.66 -22.10
N ASP A 128 1.18 -14.60 -22.08
CA ASP A 128 1.98 -14.92 -20.90
C ASP A 128 2.72 -13.69 -20.38
N PHE A 129 3.37 -12.95 -21.26
CA PHE A 129 4.05 -11.70 -20.88
C PHE A 129 3.09 -10.67 -20.27
N GLY A 130 1.91 -10.47 -20.87
CA GLY A 130 0.89 -9.54 -20.38
C GLY A 130 0.33 -9.94 -19.01
N VAL A 131 0.01 -11.22 -18.83
CA VAL A 131 -0.49 -11.77 -17.55
C VAL A 131 0.58 -11.67 -16.46
N ILE A 132 1.83 -11.98 -16.77
CA ILE A 132 2.95 -11.87 -15.82
C ILE A 132 3.14 -10.41 -15.37
N LEU A 133 3.10 -9.45 -16.30
CA LEU A 133 3.18 -8.02 -15.95
C LEU A 133 2.01 -7.57 -15.08
N LEU A 134 0.78 -7.98 -15.41
CA LEU A 134 -0.40 -7.69 -14.58
C LEU A 134 -0.24 -8.26 -13.16
N PHE A 135 0.24 -9.51 -13.05
CA PHE A 135 0.48 -10.14 -11.77
C PHE A 135 1.51 -9.34 -10.95
N TYR A 136 2.63 -8.93 -11.54
CA TYR A 136 3.63 -8.10 -10.87
C TYR A 136 3.08 -6.74 -10.43
N GLY A 137 2.34 -6.05 -11.31
CA GLY A 137 1.75 -4.75 -11.02
C GLY A 137 0.75 -4.82 -9.87
N LEU A 138 -0.18 -5.79 -9.91
CA LEU A 138 -1.18 -5.97 -8.86
C LEU A 138 -0.56 -6.45 -7.55
N TYR A 139 0.37 -7.40 -7.60
CA TYR A 139 1.01 -7.95 -6.40
C TYR A 139 1.77 -6.89 -5.61
N TYR A 140 2.72 -6.20 -6.26
CA TYR A 140 3.49 -5.15 -5.61
C TYR A 140 2.64 -3.92 -5.27
N GLY A 141 1.58 -3.66 -6.04
CA GLY A 141 0.66 -2.55 -5.80
C GLY A 141 -0.19 -2.74 -4.54
N VAL A 142 -0.80 -3.92 -4.37
CA VAL A 142 -1.58 -4.24 -3.15
C VAL A 142 -0.66 -4.32 -1.94
N MET A 143 0.48 -5.01 -2.09
CA MET A 143 1.46 -5.13 -1.01
C MET A 143 2.00 -3.77 -0.56
N GLY A 144 2.37 -2.88 -1.50
CA GLY A 144 2.84 -1.54 -1.19
C GLY A 144 1.79 -0.69 -0.46
N ARG A 145 0.51 -0.86 -0.81
CA ARG A 145 -0.61 -0.17 -0.13
C ARG A 145 -0.75 -0.64 1.32
N ASP A 146 -0.77 -1.94 1.56
CA ASP A 146 -0.93 -2.51 2.90
C ASP A 146 0.25 -2.12 3.82
N PHE A 147 1.48 -2.14 3.28
CA PHE A 147 2.64 -1.64 4.03
C PHE A 147 2.57 -0.14 4.34
N ALA A 148 2.04 0.67 3.41
CA ALA A 148 1.88 2.10 3.62
C ALA A 148 0.86 2.40 4.73
N GLU A 149 -0.27 1.67 4.77
CA GLU A 149 -1.28 1.78 5.84
C GLU A 149 -0.66 1.46 7.20
N ILE A 150 0.02 0.32 7.32
CA ILE A 150 0.70 -0.09 8.57
C ILE A 150 1.74 0.95 8.98
N CYS A 151 2.58 1.42 8.06
CA CYS A 151 3.59 2.44 8.38
C CYS A 151 2.96 3.74 8.84
N SER A 152 1.87 4.17 8.18
CA SER A 152 1.13 5.39 8.55
C SER A 152 0.57 5.29 9.97
N ASP A 153 -0.03 4.17 10.34
CA ASP A 153 -0.55 3.93 11.69
C ASP A 153 0.55 3.91 12.76
N TYR A 154 1.70 3.28 12.47
CA TYR A 154 2.86 3.29 13.37
C TYR A 154 3.45 4.70 13.55
N MET A 155 3.52 5.48 12.47
CA MET A 155 4.01 6.86 12.55
C MET A 155 3.02 7.76 13.31
N ALA A 156 1.72 7.67 13.02
CA ALA A 156 0.67 8.42 13.71
C ALA A 156 0.66 8.13 15.23
N SER A 157 0.73 6.86 15.62
CA SER A 157 0.79 6.45 17.04
C SER A 157 2.08 6.88 17.76
N THR A 158 3.17 7.11 17.02
CA THR A 158 4.45 7.55 17.60
C THR A 158 4.59 9.07 17.65
N ILE A 159 4.00 9.80 16.69
CA ILE A 159 3.94 11.26 16.68
C ILE A 159 2.98 11.76 17.76
N GLY A 160 1.90 11.03 18.03
CA GLY A 160 1.15 11.01 19.29
C GLY A 160 1.18 12.32 20.09
N PHE A 161 0.53 13.36 19.57
CA PHE A 161 0.24 14.62 20.28
C PHE A 161 -0.71 14.46 21.49
N TYR A 162 -1.05 13.22 21.87
CA TYR A 162 -1.92 12.89 22.99
C TYR A 162 -1.14 12.10 24.05
N ASN A 163 -0.55 12.81 25.00
CA ASN A 163 -0.45 12.29 26.36
C ASN A 163 -1.77 12.66 27.06
N PHE A 164 -2.55 11.67 27.49
CA PHE A 164 -3.70 11.90 28.37
C PHE A 164 -3.20 12.59 29.65
N GLY A 165 -3.36 13.92 29.73
CA GLY A 165 -3.06 14.72 30.94
C GLY A 165 -2.07 15.87 30.77
N SER A 166 -1.51 16.15 29.59
CA SER A 166 -0.62 17.31 29.39
C SER A 166 -1.02 18.11 28.15
N MET A 167 -1.23 19.42 28.30
CA MET A 167 -1.44 20.36 27.18
C MET A 167 -0.26 20.26 26.19
N PRO A 168 -0.53 20.21 24.87
CA PRO A 168 0.52 20.16 23.86
C PRO A 168 1.34 21.47 23.92
N SER A 169 2.58 21.37 24.38
CA SER A 169 3.48 22.53 24.61
C SER A 169 4.15 23.07 23.34
N ARG A 170 3.67 22.69 22.15
CA ARG A 170 4.18 23.20 20.87
C ARG A 170 3.16 24.13 20.24
N ASN A 171 3.43 25.44 20.38
CA ASN A 171 2.77 26.46 19.58
C ASN A 171 3.24 26.32 18.13
N LEU A 172 2.35 25.83 17.26
CA LEU A 172 2.66 25.53 15.87
C LEU A 172 2.27 26.74 15.01
N SER A 173 3.25 27.43 14.41
CA SER A 173 3.00 28.49 13.44
C SER A 173 2.34 27.92 12.18
N CYS A 174 1.40 28.67 11.57
CA CYS A 174 0.55 28.24 10.45
C CYS A 174 1.31 27.67 9.22
N ASP A 175 2.59 27.98 9.08
CA ASP A 175 3.44 27.48 7.99
C ASP A 175 4.03 26.08 8.24
N ILE A 176 3.80 25.47 9.40
CA ILE A 176 4.47 24.22 9.80
C ILE A 176 3.44 23.10 9.85
N CYS A 177 3.66 22.05 9.05
CA CYS A 177 2.78 20.89 9.01
C CYS A 177 2.75 20.18 10.38
N ALA A 178 1.54 19.97 10.93
CA ALA A 178 1.34 19.31 12.22
C ALA A 178 1.84 17.86 12.26
N VAL A 179 1.95 17.19 11.11
CA VAL A 179 2.40 15.80 11.02
C VAL A 179 3.93 15.68 10.90
N CYS A 180 4.58 16.52 10.10
CA CYS A 180 6.02 16.42 9.84
C CYS A 180 6.89 17.50 10.52
N GLY A 181 6.30 18.55 11.08
CA GLY A 181 7.02 19.65 11.73
C GLY A 181 7.91 20.46 10.78
N GLN A 182 7.69 20.36 9.46
CA GLN A 182 8.43 21.07 8.42
C GLN A 182 7.59 22.16 7.78
N LYS A 183 8.27 23.19 7.24
CA LYS A 183 7.62 24.32 6.56
C LYS A 183 6.90 23.85 5.29
N ILE A 184 5.62 24.22 5.15
CA ILE A 184 4.78 24.03 3.97
C ILE A 184 5.25 25.07 2.94
N PHE A 185 5.60 24.63 1.73
CA PHE A 185 6.28 25.46 0.72
C PHE A 185 5.40 25.75 -0.52
N VAL A 186 4.13 25.35 -0.52
CA VAL A 186 3.21 25.48 -1.67
C VAL A 186 1.99 26.28 -1.22
N ASP A 187 1.72 27.38 -1.92
CA ASP A 187 0.60 28.31 -1.68
C ASP A 187 -0.68 27.82 -2.39
N VAL A 188 -1.84 28.32 -1.96
CA VAL A 188 -3.19 27.75 -2.16
C VAL A 188 -3.68 27.71 -3.62
N ASP A 189 -3.01 28.36 -4.56
CA ASP A 189 -3.56 28.66 -5.90
C ASP A 189 -2.84 27.98 -7.10
N GLU A 190 -1.95 27.01 -6.87
CA GLU A 190 -1.38 26.20 -7.98
C GLU A 190 -1.67 24.71 -7.79
N GLU A 191 -2.21 24.05 -8.83
CA GLU A 191 -2.33 22.59 -8.93
C GLU A 191 -0.95 21.95 -8.85
N GLY A 192 -0.54 21.62 -7.63
CA GLY A 192 0.74 21.01 -7.34
C GLY A 192 0.72 19.54 -7.76
N ILE A 193 1.68 19.15 -8.60
CA ILE A 193 1.95 17.76 -9.03
C ILE A 193 2.24 16.79 -7.84
N ILE A 194 2.25 17.29 -6.58
CA ILE A 194 2.79 16.60 -5.41
C ILE A 194 1.80 16.52 -4.23
N GLU A 195 1.12 17.60 -3.79
CA GLU A 195 0.06 17.56 -2.76
C GLU A 195 -0.84 18.82 -2.91
N ASP A 196 -2.16 18.65 -3.05
CA ASP A 196 -3.10 19.78 -2.97
C ASP A 196 -3.18 20.29 -1.52
N THR A 197 -3.28 21.60 -1.32
CA THR A 197 -3.37 22.20 0.02
C THR A 197 -4.78 22.69 0.24
N TYR A 198 -5.47 22.20 1.29
CA TYR A 198 -6.84 22.62 1.61
C TYR A 198 -6.82 23.51 2.86
N GLN A 199 -7.46 24.67 2.75
CA GLN A 199 -7.63 25.61 3.86
C GLN A 199 -9.00 25.38 4.52
N LEU A 200 -9.02 25.03 5.82
CA LEU A 200 -10.28 25.00 6.57
C LEU A 200 -10.73 26.41 6.97
N SER A 201 -12.01 26.57 7.30
CA SER A 201 -12.65 27.83 7.74
C SER A 201 -12.04 28.48 9.00
N CYS A 202 -11.11 27.80 9.66
CA CYS A 202 -10.26 28.31 10.74
C CYS A 202 -8.91 28.88 10.27
N ASN A 203 -8.73 29.14 8.96
CA ASN A 203 -7.51 29.65 8.32
C ASN A 203 -6.27 28.74 8.42
N HIS A 204 -6.43 27.46 8.75
CA HIS A 204 -5.32 26.51 8.80
C HIS A 204 -5.16 25.74 7.48
N LEU A 205 -3.91 25.64 7.00
CA LEU A 205 -3.51 24.98 5.75
C LEU A 205 -3.09 23.53 5.99
N TYR A 206 -3.69 22.60 5.27
CA TYR A 206 -3.40 21.17 5.38
C TYR A 206 -3.02 20.57 4.02
N PRO A 207 -1.99 19.72 3.93
CA PRO A 207 -1.79 18.88 2.76
C PRO A 207 -2.91 17.84 2.65
N PHE A 208 -3.44 17.62 1.45
CA PHE A 208 -4.60 16.75 1.17
C PHE A 208 -4.44 15.31 1.70
N SER A 209 -3.21 14.78 1.71
CA SER A 209 -2.90 13.46 2.31
C SER A 209 -3.24 13.36 3.81
N SER A 210 -3.35 14.49 4.50
CA SER A 210 -3.66 14.60 5.93
C SER A 210 -5.15 14.91 6.18
N ALA A 211 -5.84 15.54 5.21
CA ALA A 211 -7.26 15.88 5.30
C ALA A 211 -8.18 14.68 5.02
N LEU A 212 -7.74 13.76 4.15
CA LEU A 212 -8.50 12.55 3.83
C LEU A 212 -8.70 11.63 5.06
N GLY A 213 -7.75 11.64 6.01
CA GLY A 213 -7.88 10.91 7.28
C GLY A 213 -8.84 11.55 8.29
N LEU A 214 -9.16 12.84 8.14
CA LEU A 214 -10.09 13.58 9.02
C LEU A 214 -11.52 13.63 8.46
N LEU A 215 -11.70 13.49 7.14
CA LEU A 215 -13.02 13.52 6.48
C LEU A 215 -13.66 12.12 6.30
N LEU A 216 -12.91 11.03 6.51
CA LEU A 216 -13.40 9.65 6.38
C LEU A 216 -13.70 8.96 7.73
N THR A 217 -13.57 9.65 8.85
CA THR A 217 -14.14 9.19 10.13
C THR A 217 -15.54 9.80 10.26
N PRO A 218 -16.62 9.01 10.33
CA PRO A 218 -17.92 9.53 10.77
C PRO A 218 -17.85 10.04 12.21
#